data_AF-A0AA92U7G9-F1
#
_entry.id   AF-A0AA92U7G9-F1
#
_cell.length_a   1.000
_cell.length_b   1.000
_cell.length_c   1.000
_cell.angle_alpha   90.00
_cell.angle_beta   90.00
_cell.angle_gamma   90.00
#
_symmetry.space_group_name_H-M   'P 1'
#
loop_
_entity.id
_entity.type
_entity.pdbx_description
1 polymer ?
#
loop_
_entity_poly.entity_id
_entity_poly.type
_entity_poly.pdbx_seq_one_letter_code
_entity_poly.pdbx_strand_id
1 'polypeptide(L)'
;MLCRICSASVFPSELSSADMDGYAVPVFPPTFESVFLISHMVDHVYEEGLGLRQVIDYAMFLSSCADKIDWLQHHEYLHQMHMERAWRIFTCICVDYLGMSLPSQVEPFSHQEKVWAEKMMTDIMRVGNFGRGEYVFHHRGFKDAFNNYCWVVKRCWNLGFVCPSEARWWIISKMKHFFWKKSLKK
;
A
#
# COMPACT_ATOMS: atom_id res chain seq x y z
N MET A 1 -6.83 2.50 -9.71
CA MET A 1 -7.18 1.10 -9.43
C MET A 1 -7.43 1.05 -7.94
N LEU A 2 -8.67 0.82 -7.51
CA LEU A 2 -8.98 0.69 -6.08
C LEU A 2 -8.73 -0.77 -5.71
N CYS A 3 -7.86 -1.01 -4.72
CA CYS A 3 -7.80 -2.26 -3.99
C CYS A 3 -9.24 -2.77 -3.72
N ARG A 4 -9.46 -4.08 -3.88
CA ARG A 4 -10.79 -4.72 -3.77
C ARG A 4 -11.51 -4.37 -2.46
N ILE A 5 -10.76 -3.98 -1.43
CA ILE A 5 -11.25 -3.89 -0.07
C ILE A 5 -11.67 -2.48 0.36
N CYS A 6 -11.73 -1.49 -0.53
CA CYS A 6 -12.61 -0.37 -0.23
C CYS A 6 -14.07 -0.83 -0.40
N SER A 7 -14.58 -1.55 0.60
CA SER A 7 -16.00 -1.84 0.74
C SER A 7 -16.75 -0.52 0.74
N ALA A 8 -17.95 -0.48 0.16
CA ALA A 8 -18.81 0.71 0.21
C ALA A 8 -19.02 1.20 1.65
N SER A 9 -18.89 0.31 2.65
CA SER A 9 -18.95 0.62 4.09
C SER A 9 -17.76 1.41 4.63
N VAL A 10 -16.61 1.43 3.93
CA VAL A 10 -15.40 2.13 4.36
C VAL A 10 -15.31 3.52 3.74
N PHE A 11 -16.01 3.78 2.64
CA PHE A 11 -16.02 5.11 2.02
C PHE A 11 -16.69 6.13 2.93
N PRO A 12 -16.09 7.33 3.09
CA PRO A 12 -16.65 8.35 3.94
C PRO A 12 -17.93 8.92 3.31
N SER A 13 -18.94 9.18 4.13
CA SER A 13 -20.18 9.83 3.69
C SER A 13 -19.99 11.31 3.37
N GLU A 14 -18.97 11.94 3.96
CA GLU A 14 -18.67 13.36 3.85
C GLU A 14 -17.18 13.59 3.60
N LEU A 15 -16.85 14.66 2.87
CA LEU A 15 -15.48 15.09 2.65
C LEU A 15 -15.10 16.17 3.67
N SER A 16 -13.82 16.21 4.02
CA SER A 16 -13.24 17.33 4.77
C SER A 16 -12.80 18.44 3.81
N SER A 17 -12.46 19.61 4.36
CA SER A 17 -11.88 20.71 3.58
C SER A 17 -10.47 21.00 4.06
N ALA A 18 -9.54 21.15 3.12
CA ALA A 18 -8.20 21.66 3.36
C ALA A 18 -8.06 23.03 2.70
N ASP A 19 -7.42 23.97 3.38
CA ASP A 19 -7.01 25.23 2.78
C ASP A 19 -5.76 25.00 1.92
N MET A 20 -5.85 25.38 0.65
CA MET A 20 -4.71 25.44 -0.27
C MET A 20 -4.67 26.84 -0.86
N ASP A 21 -3.74 27.65 -0.38
CA ASP A 21 -3.55 29.05 -0.80
C ASP A 21 -4.83 29.90 -0.72
N GLY A 22 -5.61 29.74 0.36
CA GLY A 22 -6.87 30.47 0.57
C GLY A 22 -8.08 29.86 -0.14
N TYR A 23 -7.93 28.72 -0.80
CA TYR A 23 -9.02 27.97 -1.40
C TYR A 23 -9.39 26.75 -0.56
N ALA A 24 -10.67 26.63 -0.24
CA ALA A 24 -11.23 25.44 0.39
C ALA A 24 -11.32 24.30 -0.64
N VAL A 25 -10.41 23.34 -0.56
CA VAL A 25 -10.35 22.16 -1.42
C VAL A 25 -10.96 20.96 -0.70
N PRO A 26 -11.90 20.21 -1.32
CA PRO A 26 -12.44 19.00 -0.73
C PRO A 26 -11.38 17.89 -0.71
N VAL A 27 -11.19 17.27 0.44
CA VAL A 27 -10.23 16.19 0.70
C VAL A 27 -10.88 15.07 1.52
N PHE A 28 -10.26 13.90 1.56
CA PHE A 28 -10.77 12.85 2.44
C PHE A 28 -10.60 13.23 3.92
N PRO A 29 -11.53 12.79 4.79
CA PRO A 29 -11.32 12.90 6.23
C PRO A 29 -10.06 12.15 6.68
N PRO A 30 -9.30 12.65 7.67
CA PRO A 30 -8.02 12.07 8.09
C PRO A 30 -8.07 10.56 8.37
N THR A 31 -9.12 10.09 9.04
CA THR A 31 -9.32 8.66 9.32
C THR A 31 -9.31 7.81 8.04
N PHE A 32 -10.06 8.22 7.02
CA PHE A 32 -10.11 7.51 5.75
C PHE A 32 -8.84 7.72 4.91
N GLU A 33 -8.29 8.93 4.90
CA GLU A 33 -7.04 9.24 4.19
C GLU A 33 -5.89 8.30 4.62
N SER A 34 -5.75 8.05 5.92
CA SER A 34 -4.77 7.09 6.45
C SER A 34 -4.95 5.69 5.84
N VAL A 35 -6.18 5.17 5.88
CA VAL A 35 -6.53 3.85 5.32
C VAL A 35 -6.31 3.80 3.82
N PHE A 36 -6.65 4.88 3.12
CA PHE A 36 -6.46 5.02 1.69
C PHE A 36 -4.97 4.99 1.32
N LEU A 37 -4.11 5.71 2.03
CA LEU A 37 -2.66 5.69 1.81
C LEU A 37 -2.06 4.30 2.08
N ILE A 38 -2.53 3.60 3.12
CA ILE A 38 -2.11 2.22 3.41
C ILE A 38 -2.50 1.29 2.26
N SER A 39 -3.76 1.38 1.80
CA SER A 39 -4.27 0.61 0.67
C SER A 39 -3.47 0.89 -0.61
N HIS A 40 -3.15 2.15 -0.87
CA HIS A 40 -2.33 2.56 -2.00
C HIS A 40 -0.92 1.97 -1.93
N MET A 41 -0.29 1.96 -0.76
CA MET A 41 1.00 1.30 -0.56
C MET A 41 0.91 -0.21 -0.78
N VAL A 42 -0.16 -0.87 -0.33
CA VAL A 42 -0.38 -2.31 -0.58
C VAL A 42 -0.50 -2.61 -2.07
N ASP A 43 -1.21 -1.77 -2.84
CA ASP A 43 -1.29 -1.90 -4.29
C ASP A 43 0.10 -1.80 -4.94
N HIS A 44 0.90 -0.81 -4.55
CA HIS A 44 2.29 -0.70 -4.99
C HIS A 44 3.12 -1.92 -4.59
N VAL A 45 2.92 -2.50 -3.40
CA VAL A 45 3.62 -3.72 -2.97
C VAL A 45 3.40 -4.86 -3.95
N TYR A 46 2.22 -5.01 -4.57
CA TYR A 46 1.92 -6.17 -5.41
C TYR A 46 1.94 -5.91 -6.92
N GLU A 47 1.68 -4.68 -7.37
CA GLU A 47 1.61 -4.39 -8.80
C GLU A 47 2.96 -3.99 -9.40
N GLU A 48 3.67 -3.09 -8.72
CA GLU A 48 4.73 -2.27 -9.32
C GLU A 48 6.06 -2.32 -8.54
N GLY A 49 5.97 -2.42 -7.23
CA GLY A 49 7.08 -2.16 -6.33
C GLY A 49 6.78 -0.95 -5.45
N LEU A 50 6.82 -1.14 -4.14
CA LEU A 50 6.68 -0.03 -3.20
C LEU A 50 7.97 0.79 -3.18
N GLY A 51 7.86 2.06 -3.56
CA GLY A 51 8.97 3.01 -3.46
C GLY A 51 9.01 3.68 -2.09
N LEU A 52 10.16 4.27 -1.77
CA LEU A 52 10.33 5.03 -0.53
C LEU A 52 9.42 6.27 -0.48
N ARG A 53 9.09 6.85 -1.64
CA ARG A 53 8.22 8.02 -1.73
C ARG A 53 6.86 7.77 -1.07
N GLN A 54 6.20 6.66 -1.36
CA GLN A 54 4.89 6.37 -0.79
C GLN A 54 4.94 6.22 0.74
N VAL A 55 6.04 5.67 1.27
CA VAL A 55 6.26 5.57 2.72
C VAL A 55 6.49 6.96 3.33
N ILE A 56 7.25 7.83 2.66
CA ILE A 56 7.44 9.23 3.09
C ILE A 56 6.11 9.99 3.04
N ASP A 57 5.29 9.81 2.00
CA ASP A 57 3.98 10.45 1.89
C ASP A 57 3.10 10.07 3.11
N TYR A 58 3.10 8.79 3.51
CA TYR A 58 2.39 8.33 4.71
C TYR A 58 3.00 8.86 6.02
N ALA A 59 4.33 8.91 6.12
CA ALA A 59 5.05 9.46 7.27
C ALA A 59 4.69 10.94 7.50
N MET A 60 4.71 11.75 6.44
CA MET A 60 4.35 13.17 6.49
C MET A 60 2.88 13.37 6.88
N PHE A 61 2.00 12.52 6.36
CA PHE A 61 0.59 12.52 6.74
C PHE A 61 0.42 12.22 8.23
N LEU A 62 1.03 11.15 8.75
CA LEU A 62 0.96 10.80 10.17
C LEU A 62 1.52 11.92 11.05
N SER A 63 2.63 12.54 10.66
CA SER A 63 3.21 13.66 11.42
C SER A 63 2.30 14.88 11.53
N SER A 64 1.38 15.06 10.58
CA SER A 64 0.53 16.26 10.47
C SER A 64 -0.92 16.04 10.92
N CYS A 65 -1.37 14.79 10.93
CA CYS A 65 -2.78 14.44 11.09
C CYS A 65 -3.05 13.33 12.10
N ALA A 66 -2.04 12.73 12.76
CA ALA A 66 -2.26 11.62 13.68
C ALA A 66 -3.23 11.94 14.84
N ASP A 67 -3.25 13.19 15.30
CA ASP A 67 -4.14 13.71 16.33
C ASP A 67 -5.60 13.86 15.85
N LYS A 68 -5.81 13.92 14.54
CA LYS A 68 -7.13 14.09 13.89
C LYS A 68 -7.74 12.76 13.44
N ILE A 69 -7.01 11.65 13.58
CA ILE A 69 -7.49 10.32 13.21
C ILE A 69 -8.37 9.78 14.34
N ASP A 70 -9.59 9.35 13.99
CA ASP A 70 -10.37 8.46 14.86
C ASP A 70 -9.75 7.06 14.77
N TRP A 71 -8.90 6.73 15.75
CA TRP A 71 -8.16 5.48 15.75
C TRP A 71 -9.05 4.25 15.92
N LEU A 72 -10.20 4.37 16.60
CA LEU A 72 -11.13 3.25 16.73
C LEU A 72 -11.75 2.90 15.37
N GLN A 73 -12.26 3.90 14.66
CA GLN A 73 -12.81 3.73 13.31
C GLN A 73 -11.73 3.30 12.31
N HIS A 74 -10.53 3.85 12.43
CA HIS A 74 -9.37 3.46 11.60
C HIS A 74 -9.03 1.98 11.75
N HIS A 75 -8.99 1.45 12.98
CA HIS A 75 -8.79 0.02 13.23
C HIS A 75 -9.91 -0.83 12.65
N GLU A 76 -11.16 -0.39 12.77
CA GLU A 76 -12.30 -1.10 12.19
C GLU A 76 -12.17 -1.21 10.65
N TYR A 77 -11.84 -0.12 9.98
CA TYR A 77 -11.60 -0.10 8.54
C TYR A 77 -10.46 -1.04 8.15
N LEU A 78 -9.32 -0.96 8.83
CA LEU A 78 -8.19 -1.86 8.54
C LEU A 78 -8.51 -3.33 8.79
N HIS A 79 -9.35 -3.63 9.78
CA HIS A 79 -9.80 -4.99 10.06
C HIS A 79 -10.75 -5.50 8.95
N GLN A 80 -11.75 -4.71 8.56
CA GLN A 80 -12.62 -5.00 7.41
C GLN A 80 -11.80 -5.17 6.12
N MET A 81 -10.72 -4.40 6.00
CA MET A 81 -9.79 -4.44 4.88
C MET A 81 -8.71 -5.52 4.98
N HIS A 82 -8.61 -6.27 6.07
CA HIS A 82 -7.50 -7.20 6.31
C HIS A 82 -6.09 -6.58 6.10
N MET A 83 -5.96 -5.27 6.35
CA MET A 83 -4.75 -4.47 6.12
C MET A 83 -4.04 -4.04 7.41
N GLU A 84 -4.53 -4.43 8.58
CA GLU A 84 -3.92 -4.08 9.87
C GLU A 84 -2.43 -4.44 9.92
N ARG A 85 -2.05 -5.62 9.43
CA ARG A 85 -0.64 -6.03 9.37
C ARG A 85 0.18 -5.13 8.44
N ALA A 86 -0.36 -4.77 7.27
CA ALA A 86 0.34 -3.88 6.34
C ALA A 86 0.57 -2.51 6.99
N TRP A 87 -0.46 -1.96 7.64
CA TRP A 87 -0.38 -0.73 8.42
C TRP A 87 0.71 -0.80 9.50
N ARG A 88 0.74 -1.88 10.29
CA ARG A 88 1.76 -2.09 11.32
C ARG A 88 3.16 -2.12 10.73
N ILE A 89 3.36 -2.81 9.61
CA ILE A 89 4.64 -2.86 8.90
C ILE A 89 5.07 -1.47 8.43
N PHE A 90 4.19 -0.72 7.74
CA PHE A 90 4.53 0.59 7.19
C PHE A 90 4.78 1.63 8.29
N THR A 91 3.97 1.62 9.35
CA THR A 91 4.17 2.49 10.51
C THR A 91 5.47 2.16 11.24
N CYS A 92 5.82 0.88 11.35
CA CYS A 92 7.11 0.45 11.89
C CYS A 92 8.29 0.98 11.07
N ILE A 93 8.17 1.00 9.73
CA ILE A 93 9.21 1.61 8.86
C ILE A 93 9.31 3.11 9.12
N CYS A 94 8.19 3.82 9.24
CA CYS A 94 8.17 5.25 9.53
C CYS A 94 8.89 5.57 10.86
N VAL A 95 8.69 4.76 11.90
CA VAL A 95 9.33 4.95 13.21
C VAL A 95 10.80 4.51 13.18
N ASP A 96 11.08 3.24 12.85
CA ASP A 96 12.41 2.64 13.02
C ASP A 96 13.41 3.09 11.94
N TYR A 97 12.97 3.46 10.73
CA TYR A 97 13.86 3.82 9.62
C TYR A 97 13.81 5.31 9.24
N LEU A 98 12.67 5.99 9.40
CA LEU A 98 12.56 7.44 9.13
C LEU A 98 12.69 8.30 10.39
N GLY A 99 12.80 7.67 11.58
CA GLY A 99 13.04 8.38 12.83
C GLY A 99 11.82 9.13 13.37
N MET A 100 10.61 8.76 12.94
CA MET A 100 9.40 9.35 13.50
C MET A 100 9.19 8.91 14.95
N SER A 101 8.61 9.79 15.77
CA SER A 101 8.08 9.40 17.07
C SER A 101 6.91 8.42 16.89
N LEU A 102 6.87 7.37 17.71
CA LEU A 102 5.73 6.47 17.78
C LEU A 102 4.47 7.27 18.17
N PRO A 103 3.40 7.30 17.34
CA PRO A 103 2.16 7.96 17.73
C PRO A 103 1.60 7.33 19.00
N SER A 104 1.06 8.14 19.92
CA SER A 104 0.59 7.67 21.23
C SER A 104 -0.51 6.61 21.17
N GLN A 105 -1.24 6.54 20.07
CA GLN A 105 -2.33 5.59 19.83
C GLN A 105 -1.84 4.27 19.20
N VAL A 106 -0.53 4.16 18.91
CA VAL A 106 0.07 2.98 18.30
C VAL A 106 0.90 2.25 19.34
N GLU A 107 0.51 1.02 19.63
CA GLU A 107 1.27 0.14 20.52
C GLU A 107 2.69 -0.13 19.99
N PRO A 108 3.67 -0.39 20.87
CA PRO A 108 5.02 -0.77 20.44
C PRO A 108 5.04 -1.94 19.45
N PHE A 109 6.01 -1.95 18.53
CA PHE A 109 6.16 -3.00 17.54
C PHE A 109 6.76 -4.27 18.14
N SER A 110 6.10 -5.41 17.88
CA SER A 110 6.61 -6.73 18.20
C SER A 110 7.88 -7.06 17.40
N HIS A 111 8.67 -8.02 17.89
CA HIS A 111 9.85 -8.49 17.16
C HIS A 111 9.53 -8.94 15.73
N GLN A 112 8.42 -9.65 15.55
CA GLN A 112 8.01 -10.16 14.23
C GLN A 112 7.66 -9.03 13.26
N GLU A 113 7.03 -7.96 13.74
CA GLU A 113 6.72 -6.77 12.91
C GLU A 113 7.99 -6.05 12.48
N LYS A 114 9.00 -5.96 13.35
CA LYS A 114 10.31 -5.40 12.98
C LYS A 114 11.02 -6.23 11.91
N VAL A 115 10.98 -7.56 12.03
CA VAL A 115 11.51 -8.47 11.00
C VAL A 115 10.78 -8.30 9.66
N TRP A 116 9.45 -8.13 9.69
CA TRP A 116 8.68 -7.85 8.47
C TRP A 116 8.99 -6.47 7.89
N ALA A 117 9.14 -5.44 8.73
CA ALA A 117 9.54 -4.10 8.32
C ALA A 117 10.93 -4.11 7.67
N GLU A 118 11.91 -4.80 8.25
CA GLU A 118 13.25 -4.97 7.67
C GLU A 118 13.20 -5.66 6.29
N LYS A 119 12.43 -6.75 6.18
CA LYS A 119 12.25 -7.46 4.90
C LYS A 119 11.57 -6.56 3.86
N MET A 120 10.59 -5.76 4.27
CA MET A 120 9.92 -4.81 3.38
C MET A 120 10.85 -3.67 2.98
N MET A 121 11.64 -3.13 3.91
CA MET A 121 12.62 -2.08 3.62
C MET A 121 13.71 -2.57 2.67
N THR A 122 14.17 -3.82 2.84
CA THR A 122 15.10 -4.47 1.89
C THR A 122 14.51 -4.52 0.49
N ASP A 123 13.22 -4.82 0.37
CA ASP A 123 12.53 -4.79 -0.92
C ASP A 123 12.39 -3.35 -1.45
N ILE A 124 11.98 -2.37 -0.65
CA ILE A 124 11.91 -0.94 -1.01
C ILE A 124 13.26 -0.40 -1.52
N MET A 125 14.37 -0.83 -0.93
CA MET A 125 15.71 -0.42 -1.37
C MET A 125 16.17 -1.14 -2.66
N ARG A 126 15.54 -2.26 -3.00
CA ARG A 126 15.81 -3.04 -4.21
C ARG A 126 14.90 -2.63 -5.38
N VAL A 127 13.64 -2.27 -5.11
CA VAL A 127 12.60 -1.97 -6.12
C VAL A 127 12.07 -0.55 -5.98
N GLY A 128 11.34 -0.05 -6.99
CA GLY A 128 10.69 1.27 -6.94
C GLY A 128 11.56 2.43 -7.47
N ASN A 129 10.97 3.63 -7.48
CA ASN A 129 11.47 4.79 -8.24
C ASN A 129 12.82 5.38 -7.76
N PHE A 130 13.39 4.90 -6.64
CA PHE A 130 14.70 5.30 -6.13
C PHE A 130 15.66 4.11 -5.84
N GLY A 131 15.30 2.89 -6.27
CA GLY A 131 16.10 1.67 -6.07
C GLY A 131 16.36 0.95 -7.39
N ARG A 132 17.46 1.31 -8.07
CA ARG A 132 18.15 0.55 -9.14
C ARG A 132 17.28 -0.30 -10.10
N GLY A 133 16.29 0.32 -10.74
CA GLY A 133 15.98 0.02 -12.15
C GLY A 133 15.67 -1.43 -12.54
N GLU A 134 15.16 -2.29 -11.66
CA GLU A 134 14.51 -3.54 -12.09
C GLU A 134 13.07 -3.30 -12.61
N TYR A 135 12.67 -2.04 -12.72
CA TYR A 135 11.48 -1.64 -13.45
C TYR A 135 11.75 -1.63 -14.96
N VAL A 136 11.85 -2.83 -15.54
CA VAL A 136 12.12 -3.01 -16.97
C VAL A 136 11.06 -3.92 -17.58
N PHE A 137 9.85 -3.42 -17.78
CA PHE A 137 8.98 -4.00 -18.80
C PHE A 137 8.58 -2.92 -19.79
N HIS A 138 9.42 -2.76 -20.81
CA HIS A 138 8.97 -2.22 -22.08
C HIS A 138 7.95 -3.21 -22.64
N HIS A 139 6.70 -2.78 -22.88
CA HIS A 139 5.68 -3.63 -23.50
C HIS A 139 5.94 -3.77 -25.00
N ARG A 140 7.02 -4.45 -25.40
CA ARG A 140 7.37 -4.69 -26.82
C ARG A 140 7.12 -6.13 -27.28
N GLY A 141 6.44 -6.96 -26.48
CA GLY A 141 6.06 -8.30 -26.93
C GLY A 141 5.43 -9.21 -25.88
N PHE A 142 5.10 -10.43 -26.31
CA PHE A 142 4.53 -11.48 -25.47
C PHE A 142 5.50 -11.95 -24.36
N LYS A 143 6.80 -12.01 -24.67
CA LYS A 143 7.85 -12.41 -23.72
C LYS A 143 7.93 -11.45 -22.53
N ASP A 144 7.84 -10.14 -22.77
CA ASP A 144 7.86 -9.13 -21.71
C ASP A 144 6.60 -9.20 -20.84
N ALA A 145 5.43 -9.45 -21.45
CA ALA A 145 4.19 -9.66 -20.70
C ALA A 145 4.24 -10.91 -19.80
N PHE A 146 4.86 -11.99 -20.28
CA PHE A 146 5.06 -13.21 -19.50
C PHE A 146 6.07 -13.02 -18.36
N ASN A 147 7.21 -12.37 -18.63
CA ASN A 147 8.21 -12.06 -17.61
C ASN A 147 7.62 -11.17 -16.50
N ASN A 148 6.82 -10.17 -16.87
CA ASN A 148 6.10 -9.32 -15.91
C ASN A 148 5.15 -10.16 -15.04
N TYR A 149 4.37 -11.05 -15.66
CA TYR A 149 3.48 -11.95 -14.92
C TYR A 149 4.25 -12.83 -13.91
N CYS A 150 5.34 -13.47 -14.33
CA CYS A 150 6.18 -14.28 -13.45
C CYS A 150 6.77 -13.46 -12.29
N TRP A 151 7.19 -12.22 -12.56
CA TRP A 151 7.70 -11.30 -11.55
C TRP A 151 6.62 -10.97 -10.50
N VAL A 152 5.41 -10.59 -10.94
CA VAL A 152 4.28 -10.28 -10.03
C VAL A 152 3.92 -11.49 -9.17
N VAL A 153 3.87 -12.70 -9.75
CA VAL A 153 3.58 -13.93 -8.99
C VAL A 153 4.65 -14.19 -7.92
N LYS A 154 5.94 -14.08 -8.29
CA LYS A 154 7.06 -14.23 -7.35
C LYS A 154 6.98 -13.19 -6.23
N ARG A 155 6.56 -11.96 -6.56
CA ARG A 155 6.40 -10.86 -5.61
C ARG A 155 5.24 -11.13 -4.63
N CYS A 156 4.08 -11.52 -5.14
CA CYS A 156 2.93 -11.92 -4.31
C CYS A 156 3.28 -13.08 -3.36
N TRP A 157 4.12 -14.03 -3.81
CA TRP A 157 4.62 -15.11 -2.95
C TRP A 157 5.56 -14.58 -1.86
N ASN A 158 6.59 -13.80 -2.24
CA ASN A 158 7.64 -13.35 -1.31
C ASN A 158 7.16 -12.31 -0.29
N LEU A 159 6.23 -11.44 -0.71
CA LEU A 159 5.67 -10.34 0.07
C LEU A 159 4.23 -10.62 0.52
N GLY A 160 3.78 -11.87 0.42
CA GLY A 160 2.45 -12.28 0.89
C GLY A 160 2.24 -12.08 2.39
N PHE A 161 3.33 -11.89 3.16
CA PHE A 161 3.23 -11.55 4.57
C PHE A 161 2.62 -10.17 4.82
N VAL A 162 2.73 -9.20 3.89
CA VAL A 162 2.23 -7.82 4.06
C VAL A 162 0.70 -7.80 4.16
N CYS A 163 0.01 -8.34 3.14
CA CYS A 163 -1.43 -8.53 3.12
C CYS A 163 -1.77 -9.83 2.36
N PRO A 164 -1.93 -10.97 3.08
CA PRO A 164 -2.11 -12.29 2.44
C PRO A 164 -3.36 -12.40 1.56
N SER A 165 -4.45 -11.71 1.92
CA SER A 165 -5.69 -11.65 1.14
C SER A 165 -5.45 -11.01 -0.22
N GLU A 166 -4.81 -9.85 -0.24
CA GLU A 166 -4.52 -9.12 -1.47
C GLU A 166 -3.48 -9.83 -2.33
N ALA A 167 -2.42 -10.40 -1.75
CA ALA A 167 -1.43 -11.17 -2.50
C ALA A 167 -2.06 -12.34 -3.30
N ARG A 168 -2.98 -13.09 -2.68
CA ARG A 168 -3.69 -14.18 -3.35
C ARG A 168 -4.61 -13.67 -4.46
N TRP A 169 -5.33 -12.58 -4.18
CA TRP A 169 -6.25 -12.01 -5.14
C TRP A 169 -5.53 -11.43 -6.36
N TRP A 170 -4.39 -10.77 -6.16
CA TRP A 170 -3.56 -10.23 -7.25
C TRP A 170 -3.11 -11.32 -8.23
N ILE A 171 -2.72 -12.50 -7.73
CA ILE A 171 -2.40 -13.66 -8.57
C ILE A 171 -3.62 -14.07 -9.43
N ILE A 172 -4.80 -14.18 -8.81
CA ILE A 172 -6.05 -14.54 -9.51
C ILE A 172 -6.42 -13.47 -10.56
N SER A 173 -6.30 -12.20 -10.21
CA SER A 173 -6.64 -11.05 -11.06
C SER A 173 -5.75 -11.00 -12.31
N LYS A 174 -4.43 -11.11 -12.15
CA LYS A 174 -3.49 -11.12 -13.28
C LYS A 174 -3.71 -12.34 -14.20
N MET A 175 -4.03 -13.52 -13.65
CA MET A 175 -4.42 -14.68 -14.48
C MET A 175 -5.65 -14.37 -15.33
N LYS A 176 -6.72 -13.86 -14.72
CA LYS A 176 -7.94 -13.48 -15.44
C LYS A 176 -7.65 -12.47 -16.55
N HIS A 177 -6.89 -11.42 -16.26
CA HIS A 177 -6.53 -10.38 -17.23
C HIS A 177 -5.70 -10.93 -18.41
N PHE A 178 -4.77 -11.84 -18.11
CA PHE A 178 -3.95 -12.50 -19.13
C PHE A 178 -4.81 -13.32 -20.11
N PHE A 179 -5.75 -14.11 -19.60
CA PHE A 179 -6.68 -14.88 -20.44
C PHE A 179 -7.69 -13.99 -21.18
N TRP A 180 -8.18 -12.92 -20.55
CA TRP A 180 -9.07 -11.95 -21.20
C TRP A 180 -8.40 -11.26 -22.40
N LYS A 181 -7.17 -10.76 -22.22
CA LYS A 181 -6.38 -10.19 -23.33
C LYS A 181 -6.11 -11.18 -24.46
N LYS A 182 -5.98 -12.47 -24.15
CA LYS A 182 -5.82 -13.54 -25.15
C LYS A 182 -7.13 -13.79 -25.93
N SER A 183 -8.28 -13.64 -25.28
CA SER A 183 -9.59 -13.81 -25.91
C SER A 183 -9.95 -12.68 -26.87
N LEU A 184 -9.45 -11.45 -26.67
CA LEU A 184 -9.67 -10.31 -27.57
C LEU A 184 -8.76 -10.31 -28.80
N LYS A 185 -7.73 -11.16 -28.83
CA LYS A 185 -6.77 -11.31 -29.95
C LYS A 185 -7.11 -12.50 -30.86
N LYS A 186 -8.28 -13.10 -30.68
CA LYS A 186 -8.88 -14.09 -31.60
C LYS A 186 -9.98 -13.39 -32.39
#